data_AF-A0A2N2IYN9-F1
#
_entry.id   AF-A0A2N2IYN9-F1
#
_cell.length_a   1.000
_cell.length_b   1.000
_cell.length_c   1.000
_cell.angle_alpha   90.00
_cell.angle_beta   90.00
_cell.angle_gamma   90.00
#
_symmetry.space_group_name_H-M   'P 1'
#
loop_
_entity.id
_entity.type
_entity.pdbx_description
1 polymer ?
#
loop_
_entity_poly.entity_id
_entity_poly.type
_entity_poly.pdbx_seq_one_letter_code
_entity_poly.pdbx_strand_id
1 'polypeptide(L)' 'MTTDHTPPELESDALKANLLETAVDSVTIDEALLPLLEIVNNYRGISTTLETLLYEVSHPFRNWKMILPRLR' A
#
# COMPACT_ATOMS: atom_id res chain seq x y z
N MET A 1 -8.59 35.66 23.03
CA MET A 1 -7.35 35.59 22.24
C MET A 1 -7.15 34.11 21.89
N THR A 2 -7.66 33.67 20.75
CA THR A 2 -7.59 32.28 20.30
C THR A 2 -6.40 32.15 19.35
N THR A 3 -5.37 31.43 19.77
CA THR A 3 -4.21 31.13 18.91
C THR A 3 -4.62 30.07 17.90
N ASP A 4 -4.76 30.49 16.65
CA ASP A 4 -5.03 29.63 15.51
C ASP A 4 -3.73 28.87 15.18
N HIS A 5 -3.65 27.59 15.56
CA HIS A 5 -2.48 26.77 15.32
C HIS A 5 -2.55 26.18 13.91
N THR A 6 -2.21 26.98 12.90
CA THR A 6 -2.01 26.47 11.54
C THR A 6 -0.80 25.52 11.56
N PRO A 7 -0.93 24.25 11.12
CA PRO A 7 0.23 23.36 11.02
C PRO A 7 1.27 24.00 10.08
N PRO A 8 2.57 23.88 10.36
CA PRO A 8 3.60 24.44 9.50
C PRO A 8 3.47 23.86 8.09
N GLU A 9 3.46 24.74 7.08
CA GLU A 9 3.44 24.33 5.67
C GLU A 9 4.65 23.41 5.42
N LEU A 10 4.38 22.22 4.87
CA LEU A 10 5.40 21.24 4.50
C LEU A 10 6.15 21.74 3.24
N GLU A 11 7.02 22.73 3.40
CA GLU A 11 7.59 23.52 2.29
C GLU A 11 8.93 23.02 1.72
N SER A 12 9.29 21.74 1.88
CA SER A 12 10.49 21.25 1.19
C SER A 12 10.15 20.82 -0.24
N ASP A 13 10.78 21.44 -1.23
CA ASP A 13 10.67 21.01 -2.63
C ASP A 13 11.11 19.55 -2.84
N ALA A 14 12.08 19.08 -2.03
CA ALA A 14 12.49 17.68 -2.03
C ALA A 14 11.37 16.75 -1.55
N LEU A 15 10.63 17.14 -0.50
CA LEU A 15 9.49 16.36 -0.02
C LEU A 15 8.36 16.34 -1.06
N LYS A 16 8.06 17.48 -1.69
CA LYS A 16 7.06 17.57 -2.77
C LYS A 16 7.42 16.65 -3.94
N ALA A 17 8.69 16.67 -4.37
CA ALA A 17 9.18 15.79 -5.43
C ALA A 17 9.03 14.30 -5.05
N ASN A 18 9.41 13.90 -3.82
CA ASN A 18 9.26 12.52 -3.35
C ASN A 18 7.80 12.05 -3.31
N LEU A 19 6.89 12.91 -2.85
CA LEU A 19 5.46 12.60 -2.81
C LEU A 19 4.88 12.45 -4.23
N LEU A 20 5.29 13.30 -5.17
CA LEU A 20 4.89 13.18 -6.57
C LEU A 20 5.45 11.93 -7.24
N GLU A 21 6.73 11.60 -6.98
CA GLU A 21 7.38 10.41 -7.52
C GLU A 21 6.72 9.12 -7.02
N THR A 22 6.25 9.11 -5.77
CA THR A 22 5.61 7.95 -5.14
C THR A 22 4.09 7.97 -5.18
N ALA A 23 3.49 8.99 -5.80
CA ALA A 23 2.05 9.04 -6.02
C ALA A 23 1.65 7.95 -7.02
N VAL A 24 1.12 6.85 -6.51
CA VAL A 24 0.57 5.77 -7.33
C VAL A 24 -0.92 6.02 -7.52
N ASP A 25 -1.33 6.23 -8.77
CA ASP A 25 -2.73 6.54 -9.12
C ASP A 25 -3.69 5.38 -8.79
N SER A 26 -3.26 4.15 -9.04
CA SER A 26 -4.01 2.93 -8.71
C SER A 26 -3.10 1.72 -8.63
N VAL A 27 -3.41 0.79 -7.74
CA VAL A 27 -2.78 -0.53 -7.69
C VAL A 27 -3.86 -1.57 -7.90
N THR A 28 -3.61 -2.51 -8.79
CA THR A 28 -4.46 -3.66 -9.05
C THR A 28 -3.65 -4.93 -8.82
N ILE A 29 -4.31 -5.99 -8.36
CA ILE A 29 -3.67 -7.31 -8.27
C ILE A 29 -3.33 -7.76 -9.69
N ASP A 30 -2.09 -8.24 -9.89
CA ASP A 30 -1.65 -8.82 -11.16
C ASP A 30 -2.61 -9.97 -11.56
N GLU A 31 -3.10 -9.94 -12.80
CA GLU A 31 -4.03 -10.95 -13.34
C GLU A 31 -3.51 -12.38 -13.18
N ALA A 32 -2.19 -12.57 -13.27
CA ALA A 32 -1.54 -13.86 -13.09
C ALA A 32 -1.69 -14.42 -11.65
N LEU A 33 -2.01 -13.56 -10.67
CA LEU A 33 -2.15 -13.92 -9.27
C LEU A 33 -3.61 -14.13 -8.85
N LEU A 34 -4.59 -13.70 -9.67
CA LEU A 34 -6.02 -13.86 -9.38
C LEU A 34 -6.45 -15.31 -9.08
N PRO A 35 -5.93 -16.36 -9.76
CA PRO A 35 -6.29 -17.74 -9.45
C PRO A 35 -6.00 -18.13 -7.99
N LEU A 36 -5.03 -17.49 -7.34
CA LEU A 36 -4.72 -17.76 -5.93
C LEU A 36 -5.87 -17.33 -5.00
N LEU A 37 -6.57 -16.23 -5.32
CA LEU A 37 -7.74 -15.78 -4.57
C LEU A 37 -8.92 -16.72 -4.75
N GLU A 38 -9.14 -17.22 -5.97
CA GLU A 38 -10.20 -18.17 -6.27
C GLU A 38 -10.07 -19.44 -5.42
N ILE A 39 -8.85 -19.99 -5.34
CA ILE A 39 -8.55 -21.21 -4.57
C ILE A 39 -8.87 -21.02 -3.08
N VAL A 40 -8.59 -19.85 -2.51
CA VAL A 40 -8.75 -19.61 -1.07
C VAL A 40 -10.07 -18.95 -0.68
N ASN A 41 -10.96 -18.64 -1.64
CA ASN A 41 -12.17 -17.85 -1.42
C ASN A 41 -13.07 -18.41 -0.29
N ASN A 42 -13.14 -19.74 -0.17
CA ASN A 42 -13.95 -20.40 0.88
C ASN A 42 -13.32 -20.33 2.28
N TYR A 43 -12.09 -19.82 2.42
CA TYR A 43 -11.35 -19.72 3.68
C TYR A 43 -11.21 -18.26 4.10
N ARG A 44 -12.26 -17.72 4.74
CA ARG A 44 -12.36 -16.29 5.13
C ARG A 44 -11.14 -15.71 5.86
N GLY A 45 -10.40 -16.49 6.66
CA GLY A 45 -9.19 -16.02 7.34
C GLY A 45 -7.95 -15.93 6.43
N ILE A 46 -7.91 -16.77 5.40
CA ILE A 46 -6.81 -16.85 4.43
C ILE A 46 -7.05 -15.89 3.28
N SER A 47 -8.29 -15.81 2.77
CA SER A 47 -8.66 -14.99 1.62
C SER A 47 -8.30 -13.52 1.81
N THR A 48 -8.71 -12.90 2.93
CA THR A 48 -8.44 -11.49 3.23
C THR A 48 -6.94 -11.20 3.39
N THR A 49 -6.23 -12.11 4.07
CA THR A 49 -4.79 -11.99 4.29
C THR A 49 -4.03 -12.10 2.97
N LEU A 50 -4.43 -13.05 2.11
CA LEU A 50 -3.84 -13.25 0.81
C LEU A 50 -4.14 -12.08 -0.14
N GLU A 51 -5.38 -11.60 -0.19
CA GLU A 51 -5.77 -10.42 -0.99
C GLU A 51 -4.92 -9.19 -0.63
N THR A 52 -4.76 -8.92 0.66
CA THR A 52 -3.90 -7.82 1.14
C THR A 52 -2.46 -8.01 0.69
N LEU A 53 -1.92 -9.22 0.83
CA LEU A 53 -0.55 -9.52 0.39
C LEU A 53 -0.40 -9.35 -1.13
N LEU A 54 -1.32 -9.88 -1.92
CA LEU A 54 -1.29 -9.82 -3.38
C LEU A 54 -1.37 -8.37 -3.88
N TYR A 55 -2.16 -7.53 -3.21
CA TYR A 55 -2.21 -6.09 -3.47
C TYR A 55 -0.85 -5.42 -3.21
N GLU A 56 -0.24 -5.68 -2.04
CA GLU A 56 1.04 -5.09 -1.62
C GLU A 56 2.21 -5.50 -2.53
N VAL A 57 2.25 -6.76 -2.97
CA VAL A 57 3.30 -7.22 -3.90
C VAL A 57 3.09 -6.74 -5.34
N SER A 58 1.86 -6.37 -5.71
CA SER A 58 1.53 -5.76 -7.00
C SER A 58 1.85 -4.26 -7.03
N HIS A 59 2.11 -3.64 -5.88
CA HIS A 59 2.53 -2.23 -5.81
C HIS A 59 3.87 -2.01 -6.50
N PRO A 60 4.07 -0.96 -7.33
CA PRO A 60 5.32 -0.75 -8.09
C PRO A 60 6.58 -0.66 -7.20
N PHE A 61 6.46 -0.02 -6.04
CA PHE A 61 7.59 0.14 -5.11
C PHE A 61 7.86 -1.06 -4.18
N ARG A 62 6.97 -2.05 -4.12
CA ARG A 62 7.09 -3.32 -3.36
C ARG A 62 7.86 -3.18 -2.04
N ASN A 63 7.25 -2.59 -1.01
CA ASN A 63 7.93 -2.31 0.26
C ASN A 63 8.18 -3.59 1.10
N TRP A 64 9.16 -4.40 0.70
CA TRP A 64 9.46 -5.70 1.31
C TRP A 64 9.80 -5.62 2.79
N LYS A 65 10.40 -4.52 3.25
CA LYS A 65 10.68 -4.30 4.68
C LYS A 65 9.41 -4.23 5.51
N MET A 66 8.31 -3.72 4.94
CA MET A 66 7.00 -3.70 5.58
C MET A 66 6.24 -5.03 5.42
N ILE A 67 6.36 -5.67 4.26
CA ILE A 67 5.62 -6.90 3.93
C ILE A 67 6.14 -8.11 4.71
N LEU A 68 7.46 -8.37 4.69
CA LEU A 68 8.05 -9.59 5.23
C LEU A 68 7.75 -9.85 6.72
N PRO A 69 7.76 -8.84 7.63
CA PRO A 69 7.43 -9.08 9.03
C PRO A 69 6.01 -9.58 9.28
N ARG A 70 5.07 -9.35 8.34
CA ARG A 70 3.66 -9.78 8.45
C ARG A 70 3.45 -11.26 8.08
N LEU A 71 4.47 -11.92 7.51
CA LEU A 71 4.40 -13.30 7.01
C LEU A 71 4.96 -14.34 8.00
N ARG A 72 5.16 -13.95 9.27
CA ARG A 72 5.77 -14.79 10.31
C ARG A 72 4.74 -15.58 11.09
#